data_AF-A0A2W5XLZ3-F1
#
_entry.id   AF-A0A2W5XLZ3-F1
#
_cell.length_a   1.000
_cell.length_b   1.000
_cell.length_c   1.000
_cell.angle_alpha   90.00
_cell.angle_beta   90.00
_cell.angle_gamma   90.00
#
_symmetry.space_group_name_H-M   'P 1'
#
loop_
_entity.id
_entity.type
_entity.pdbx_description
1 polymer ?
#
loop_
_entity_poly.entity_id
_entity_poly.type
_entity_poly.pdbx_seq_one_letter_code
_entity_poly.pdbx_strand_id
1 'polypeptide(L)'
;MTEPATYTLEVPGAVITYDVRRNESSTEPPLLLIGSPMGAAGFATLATHFPDRTIVTYDPRGAERSTKDDPTAPSNPEMHADDLHRIIREVGGPVDLFASSGGAVNALALVAKHPEEVRTLVAHEPPLASLLPDRDAAMARIVIGAGAESEGEMANRGGHAVGGRLGTEAVAFPSHHGGFLGGEYGWGGEPEAFAAKLRDVLEG
;
A
#
# COMPACT_ATOMS: atom_id res chain seq x y z
N MET A 1 -3.26 3.53 28.84
CA MET A 1 -3.23 2.20 28.21
C MET A 1 -1.85 1.60 28.41
N THR A 2 -1.76 0.28 28.43
CA THR A 2 -0.50 -0.47 28.39
C THR A 2 0.21 -0.27 27.05
N GLU A 3 1.54 -0.35 27.07
CA GLU A 3 2.32 -0.42 25.83
C GLU A 3 1.89 -1.65 25.01
N PRO A 4 1.88 -1.55 23.67
CA PRO A 4 1.60 -2.70 22.83
C PRO A 4 2.69 -3.77 22.98
N ALA A 5 2.28 -5.04 22.95
CA ALA A 5 3.19 -6.13 22.68
C ALA A 5 3.34 -6.31 21.17
N THR A 6 4.57 -6.32 20.67
CA THR A 6 4.87 -6.53 19.24
C THR A 6 5.10 -8.00 18.95
N TYR A 7 4.58 -8.45 17.81
CA TYR A 7 4.64 -9.81 17.31
C TYR A 7 5.08 -9.81 15.84
N THR A 8 5.64 -10.93 15.41
CA THR A 8 5.92 -11.20 14.01
C THR A 8 5.18 -12.45 13.55
N LEU A 9 4.85 -12.50 12.27
CA LEU A 9 4.19 -13.63 11.63
C LEU A 9 4.85 -13.92 10.29
N GLU A 10 5.40 -15.12 10.16
CA GLU A 10 5.89 -15.65 8.90
C GLU A 10 4.71 -15.95 7.99
N VAL A 11 4.70 -15.37 6.79
CA VAL A 11 3.68 -15.59 5.76
C VAL A 11 4.37 -15.90 4.42
N PRO A 12 3.65 -16.43 3.42
CA PRO A 12 4.25 -16.63 2.11
C PRO A 12 4.86 -15.33 1.54
N GLY A 13 6.18 -15.32 1.39
CA GLY A 13 6.96 -14.24 0.78
C GLY A 13 7.25 -13.03 1.68
N ALA A 14 6.92 -13.06 2.98
CA ALA A 14 7.08 -11.91 3.85
C ALA A 14 7.11 -12.27 5.36
N VAL A 15 7.62 -11.35 6.16
CA VAL A 15 7.46 -11.34 7.62
C VAL A 15 6.63 -10.12 8.01
N ILE A 16 5.49 -10.37 8.66
CA ILE A 16 4.54 -9.33 9.05
C ILE A 16 4.71 -8.98 10.53
N THR A 17 4.97 -7.71 10.81
CA THR A 17 5.04 -7.18 12.17
C THR A 17 3.70 -6.54 12.56
N TYR A 18 3.18 -6.90 13.73
CA TYR A 18 1.94 -6.34 14.27
C TYR A 18 2.03 -6.12 15.78
N ASP A 19 1.24 -5.18 16.28
CA ASP A 19 1.19 -4.76 17.67
C ASP A 19 -0.19 -5.07 18.25
N VAL A 20 -0.22 -5.67 19.44
CA VAL A 20 -1.45 -5.97 20.18
C VAL A 20 -1.44 -5.24 21.51
N ARG A 21 -2.44 -4.39 21.72
CA ARG A 21 -2.76 -3.78 23.01
C ARG A 21 -3.91 -4.58 23.61
N ARG A 22 -3.57 -5.62 24.37
CA ARG A 22 -4.57 -6.54 24.94
C ARG A 22 -5.39 -5.87 26.03
N ASN A 23 -6.68 -6.14 25.99
CA ASN A 23 -7.58 -5.98 27.13
C ASN A 23 -8.24 -7.33 27.41
N GLU A 24 -7.66 -8.11 28.32
CA GLU A 24 -8.11 -9.47 28.65
C GLU A 24 -9.48 -9.49 29.37
N SER A 25 -9.88 -8.36 29.95
CA SER A 25 -11.20 -8.22 30.59
C SER A 25 -12.31 -7.80 29.61
N SER A 26 -11.94 -7.46 28.37
CA SER A 26 -12.89 -7.01 27.35
C SER A 26 -13.78 -8.16 26.89
N THR A 27 -15.06 -7.85 26.71
CA THR A 27 -16.02 -8.70 25.96
C THR A 27 -16.34 -8.13 24.58
N GLU A 28 -15.80 -6.95 24.27
CA GLU A 28 -15.89 -6.31 22.97
C GLU A 28 -15.00 -7.02 21.94
N PRO A 29 -15.44 -7.12 20.66
CA PRO A 29 -14.61 -7.62 19.58
C PRO A 29 -13.28 -6.85 19.48
N PRO A 30 -12.16 -7.52 19.14
CA PRO A 30 -10.92 -6.82 18.85
C PRO A 30 -11.12 -5.82 17.70
N LEU A 31 -10.44 -4.68 17.78
CA LEU A 31 -10.45 -3.66 16.74
C LEU A 31 -9.10 -3.67 16.01
N LEU A 32 -9.12 -4.02 14.73
CA LEU A 32 -7.99 -3.81 13.82
C LEU A 32 -8.04 -2.39 13.24
N LEU A 33 -6.93 -1.68 13.33
CA LEU A 33 -6.73 -0.35 12.73
C LEU A 33 -5.63 -0.45 11.67
N ILE A 34 -5.98 -0.20 10.41
CA ILE A 34 -5.07 -0.47 9.30
C ILE A 34 -4.99 0.64 8.24
N GLY A 35 -3.80 0.77 7.66
CA GLY A 35 -3.52 1.61 6.50
C GLY A 35 -2.67 0.83 5.49
N SER A 36 -2.37 1.45 4.35
CA SER A 36 -1.35 0.95 3.42
C SER A 36 -0.92 2.07 2.48
N PRO A 37 0.39 2.35 2.32
CA PRO A 37 1.53 1.69 2.96
C PRO A 37 1.78 2.14 4.42
N MET A 38 0.95 3.02 4.98
CA MET A 38 1.09 3.47 6.37
C MET A 38 1.04 2.29 7.37
N GLY A 39 2.06 2.16 8.20
CA GLY A 39 2.15 1.13 9.25
C GLY A 39 1.47 1.51 10.57
N ALA A 40 1.64 0.65 11.57
CA ALA A 40 0.93 0.68 12.85
C ALA A 40 1.09 2.00 13.63
N ALA A 41 2.25 2.63 13.54
CA ALA A 41 2.56 3.86 14.26
C ALA A 41 1.58 5.00 13.93
N GLY A 42 1.04 5.04 12.71
CA GLY A 42 0.04 6.03 12.28
C GLY A 42 -1.28 5.95 13.07
N PHE A 43 -1.56 4.83 13.73
CA PHE A 43 -2.78 4.61 14.52
C PHE A 43 -2.56 4.72 16.04
N ALA A 44 -1.35 5.04 16.50
CA ALA A 44 -1.01 5.02 17.92
C ALA A 44 -1.95 5.90 18.76
N THR A 45 -2.22 7.13 18.32
CA THR A 45 -3.15 8.04 18.99
C THR A 45 -4.58 7.53 18.95
N LEU A 46 -5.07 7.10 17.78
CA LEU A 46 -6.44 6.58 17.64
C LEU A 46 -6.68 5.38 18.56
N ALA A 47 -5.71 4.46 18.64
CA ALA A 47 -5.77 3.31 19.53
C ALA A 47 -5.99 3.71 21.01
N THR A 48 -5.47 4.87 21.45
CA THR A 48 -5.67 5.35 22.83
C THR A 48 -7.10 5.68 23.20
N HIS A 49 -7.96 5.91 22.20
CA HIS A 49 -9.37 6.26 22.40
C HIS A 49 -10.29 5.06 22.53
N PHE A 50 -9.77 3.82 22.43
CA PHE A 50 -10.52 2.58 22.56
C PHE A 50 -9.97 1.68 23.68
N PRO A 51 -9.93 2.16 24.94
CA PRO A 51 -9.39 1.40 26.07
C PRO A 51 -10.28 0.21 26.48
N ASP A 52 -11.53 0.19 26.02
CA ASP A 52 -12.57 -0.78 26.32
C ASP A 52 -12.39 -2.13 25.60
N ARG A 53 -11.47 -2.21 24.64
CA ARG A 53 -11.27 -3.40 23.79
C ARG A 53 -9.82 -3.68 23.45
N THR A 54 -9.55 -4.88 22.93
CA THR A 54 -8.22 -5.22 22.38
C THR A 54 -8.00 -4.50 21.06
N ILE A 55 -6.87 -3.81 20.92
CA ILE A 55 -6.50 -3.09 19.68
C ILE A 55 -5.35 -3.79 18.98
N VAL A 56 -5.48 -3.96 17.68
CA VAL A 56 -4.46 -4.54 16.81
C VAL A 56 -4.11 -3.54 15.72
N THR A 57 -2.82 -3.30 15.52
CA THR A 57 -2.28 -2.47 14.45
C THR A 57 -1.16 -3.25 13.78
N TYR A 58 -0.93 -3.08 12.48
CA TYR A 58 0.14 -3.81 11.79
C TYR A 58 0.85 -2.95 10.76
N ASP A 59 2.02 -3.43 10.36
CA ASP A 59 2.79 -2.86 9.27
C ASP A 59 2.52 -3.70 8.01
N PRO A 60 1.96 -3.14 6.93
CA PRO A 60 1.70 -3.88 5.70
C PRO A 60 2.96 -4.52 5.11
N ARG A 61 2.84 -5.68 4.43
CA ARG A 61 3.99 -6.33 3.78
C ARG A 61 4.85 -5.34 2.98
N GLY A 62 6.15 -5.29 3.31
CA GLY A 62 7.11 -4.40 2.66
C GLY A 62 7.03 -2.93 3.08
N ALA A 63 6.32 -2.61 4.16
CA ALA A 63 6.27 -1.28 4.75
C ALA A 63 6.78 -1.33 6.20
N GLU A 64 7.47 -0.26 6.61
CA GLU A 64 7.93 -0.06 7.98
C GLU A 64 8.68 -1.27 8.56
N ARG A 65 8.16 -1.93 9.61
CA ARG A 65 8.80 -3.08 10.27
C ARG A 65 8.51 -4.42 9.59
N SER A 66 7.68 -4.47 8.56
CA SER A 66 7.37 -5.70 7.82
C SER A 66 8.23 -5.82 6.57
N THR A 67 8.77 -7.01 6.33
CA THR A 67 9.72 -7.28 5.22
C THR A 67 9.11 -8.21 4.18
N LYS A 68 9.66 -8.18 2.96
CA LYS A 68 9.40 -9.16 1.90
C LYS A 68 10.70 -9.87 1.56
N ASP A 69 10.61 -11.15 1.21
CA ASP A 69 11.76 -11.94 0.73
C ASP A 69 12.39 -11.28 -0.51
N ASP A 70 11.53 -10.82 -1.42
CA ASP A 70 11.88 -9.94 -2.53
C ASP A 70 11.23 -8.55 -2.34
N PRO A 71 12.02 -7.53 -1.97
CA PRO A 71 11.53 -6.15 -1.85
C PRO A 71 10.94 -5.58 -3.15
N THR A 72 11.31 -6.13 -4.31
CA THR A 72 10.86 -5.65 -5.63
C THR A 72 9.58 -6.34 -6.11
N ALA A 73 9.26 -7.53 -5.60
CA ALA A 73 8.06 -8.27 -5.98
C ALA A 73 6.77 -7.44 -5.71
N PRO A 74 5.81 -7.37 -6.64
CA PRO A 74 4.59 -6.61 -6.43
C PRO A 74 3.72 -7.24 -5.33
N SER A 75 3.07 -6.40 -4.54
CA SER A 75 2.00 -6.79 -3.61
C SER A 75 0.66 -6.37 -4.19
N ASN A 76 -0.34 -7.26 -4.16
CA ASN A 76 -1.72 -6.96 -4.53
C ASN A 76 -2.64 -6.99 -3.28
N PRO A 77 -3.88 -6.47 -3.37
CA PRO A 77 -4.81 -6.46 -2.25
C PRO A 77 -5.11 -7.85 -1.68
N GLU A 78 -5.13 -8.89 -2.50
CA GLU A 78 -5.40 -10.28 -2.08
C GLU A 78 -4.28 -10.83 -1.18
N MET A 79 -3.02 -10.53 -1.48
CA MET A 79 -1.89 -10.87 -0.62
C MET A 79 -1.98 -10.17 0.74
N HIS A 80 -2.38 -8.89 0.75
CA HIS A 80 -2.60 -8.16 2.00
C HIS A 80 -3.79 -8.71 2.78
N ALA A 81 -4.87 -9.09 2.11
CA ALA A 81 -6.02 -9.74 2.73
C ALA A 81 -5.63 -11.09 3.37
N ASP A 82 -4.78 -11.87 2.70
CA ASP A 82 -4.25 -13.12 3.22
C ASP A 82 -3.37 -12.92 4.47
N ASP A 83 -2.62 -11.82 4.57
CA ASP A 83 -1.88 -11.46 5.79
C ASP A 83 -2.82 -11.10 6.93
N LEU A 84 -3.82 -10.26 6.65
CA LEU A 84 -4.83 -9.84 7.63
C LEU A 84 -5.62 -11.03 8.16
N HIS A 85 -6.01 -11.96 7.29
CA HIS A 85 -6.64 -13.22 7.66
C HIS A 85 -5.81 -13.98 8.70
N ARG A 86 -4.50 -14.13 8.47
CA ARG A 86 -3.62 -14.82 9.41
C ARG A 86 -3.45 -14.06 10.73
N ILE A 87 -3.35 -12.73 10.69
CA ILE A 87 -3.34 -11.92 11.92
C ILE A 87 -4.64 -12.10 12.72
N ILE A 88 -5.81 -12.09 12.05
CA ILE A 88 -7.12 -12.27 12.71
C ILE A 88 -7.21 -13.63 13.40
N ARG A 89 -6.61 -14.68 12.81
CA ARG A 89 -6.52 -16.02 13.42
C ARG A 89 -5.67 -16.02 14.70
N GLU A 90 -4.56 -15.29 14.72
CA GLU A 90 -3.70 -15.17 15.91
C GLU A 90 -4.37 -14.41 17.07
N VAL A 91 -5.20 -13.40 16.76
CA VAL A 91 -5.84 -12.57 17.80
C VAL A 91 -7.20 -13.09 18.27
N GLY A 92 -7.78 -14.08 17.58
CA GLY A 92 -9.02 -14.75 17.97
C GLY A 92 -10.29 -13.98 17.61
N GLY A 93 -10.53 -13.75 16.31
CA GLY A 93 -11.71 -13.03 15.77
C GLY A 93 -13.09 -13.66 16.08
N PRO A 94 -14.19 -13.09 15.54
CA PRO A 94 -14.26 -12.02 14.54
C PRO A 94 -13.89 -10.64 15.08
N VAL A 95 -13.47 -9.73 14.20
CA VAL A 95 -12.98 -8.39 14.54
C VAL A 95 -13.86 -7.27 13.98
N ASP A 96 -13.80 -6.10 14.60
CA ASP A 96 -14.13 -4.85 13.92
C ASP A 96 -12.88 -4.31 13.22
N LEU A 97 -13.06 -3.72 12.04
CA LEU A 97 -11.95 -3.27 11.20
C LEU A 97 -12.17 -1.83 10.77
N PHE A 98 -11.28 -0.93 11.18
CA PHE A 98 -11.14 0.39 10.58
C PHE A 98 -9.96 0.36 9.61
N ALA A 99 -10.21 0.72 8.36
CA ALA A 99 -9.21 0.67 7.31
C ALA A 99 -9.20 1.97 6.52
N SER A 100 -8.03 2.60 6.36
CA SER A 100 -7.90 3.89 5.66
C SER A 100 -7.05 3.76 4.39
N SER A 101 -7.44 4.50 3.34
CA SER A 101 -6.73 4.59 2.07
C SER A 101 -6.46 3.20 1.46
N GLY A 102 -5.22 2.87 1.08
CA GLY A 102 -4.87 1.55 0.54
C GLY A 102 -5.24 0.38 1.47
N GLY A 103 -5.23 0.60 2.80
CA GLY A 103 -5.69 -0.39 3.77
C GLY A 103 -7.17 -0.74 3.60
N ALA A 104 -8.01 0.23 3.18
CA ALA A 104 -9.42 0.00 2.91
C ALA A 104 -9.62 -0.88 1.67
N VAL A 105 -8.78 -0.77 0.64
CA VAL A 105 -8.80 -1.68 -0.53
C VAL A 105 -8.44 -3.10 -0.10
N ASN A 106 -7.41 -3.26 0.72
CA ASN A 106 -7.00 -4.57 1.27
C ASN A 106 -8.10 -5.18 2.15
N ALA A 107 -8.77 -4.37 2.98
CA ALA A 107 -9.87 -4.80 3.83
C ALA A 107 -11.10 -5.25 3.02
N LEU A 108 -11.40 -4.58 1.91
CA LEU A 108 -12.48 -5.00 1.00
C LEU A 108 -12.17 -6.37 0.38
N ALA A 109 -10.91 -6.60 -0.02
CA ALA A 109 -10.47 -7.92 -0.50
C ALA A 109 -10.58 -9.00 0.59
N LEU A 110 -10.25 -8.67 1.85
CA LEU A 110 -10.47 -9.55 3.01
C LEU A 110 -11.94 -9.90 3.19
N VAL A 111 -12.84 -8.92 3.25
CA VAL A 111 -14.28 -9.15 3.43
C VAL A 111 -14.87 -9.96 2.28
N ALA A 112 -14.40 -9.75 1.05
CA ALA A 112 -14.85 -10.53 -0.11
C ALA A 112 -14.48 -12.02 0.01
N LYS A 113 -13.35 -12.34 0.66
CA LYS A 113 -12.82 -13.71 0.78
C LYS A 113 -13.19 -14.41 2.09
N HIS A 114 -13.25 -13.66 3.19
CA HIS A 114 -13.43 -14.13 4.57
C HIS A 114 -14.45 -13.26 5.33
N PRO A 115 -15.71 -13.13 4.85
CA PRO A 115 -16.71 -12.27 5.46
C PRO A 115 -17.03 -12.64 6.92
N GLU A 116 -16.86 -13.91 7.31
CA GLU A 116 -17.09 -14.41 8.66
C GLU A 116 -16.11 -13.86 9.71
N GLU A 117 -14.98 -13.32 9.28
CA GLU A 117 -13.93 -12.81 10.16
C GLU A 117 -14.09 -11.34 10.54
N VAL A 118 -14.91 -10.61 9.78
CA VAL A 118 -15.08 -9.16 9.92
C VAL A 118 -16.53 -8.88 10.29
N ARG A 119 -16.76 -8.50 11.55
CA ARG A 119 -18.09 -8.11 12.03
C ARG A 119 -18.55 -6.80 11.40
N THR A 120 -17.64 -5.82 11.36
CA THR A 120 -17.88 -4.50 10.78
C THR A 120 -16.61 -4.00 10.10
N LEU A 121 -16.72 -3.56 8.85
CA LEU A 121 -15.67 -2.81 8.16
C LEU A 121 -16.08 -1.33 8.05
N VAL A 122 -15.25 -0.44 8.60
CA VAL A 122 -15.25 0.98 8.27
C VAL A 122 -14.15 1.21 7.23
N ALA A 123 -14.54 1.25 5.95
CA ALA A 123 -13.65 1.57 4.83
C ALA A 123 -13.58 3.10 4.64
N HIS A 124 -12.55 3.72 5.21
CA HIS A 124 -12.33 5.16 5.17
C HIS A 124 -11.54 5.56 3.91
N GLU A 125 -12.19 6.32 3.03
CA GLU A 125 -11.59 6.90 1.81
C GLU A 125 -10.80 5.88 0.96
N PRO A 126 -11.42 4.75 0.53
CA PRO A 126 -10.73 3.79 -0.30
C PRO A 126 -10.44 4.41 -1.70
N PRO A 127 -9.19 4.39 -2.19
CA PRO A 127 -8.83 4.95 -3.50
C PRO A 127 -9.31 4.05 -4.65
N LEU A 128 -10.63 3.98 -4.85
CA LEU A 128 -11.30 3.16 -5.87
C LEU A 128 -11.58 3.99 -7.12
N ALA A 129 -10.53 4.57 -7.70
CA ALA A 129 -10.63 5.37 -8.92
C ALA A 129 -11.35 4.61 -10.06
N SER A 130 -11.24 3.28 -10.07
CA SER A 130 -11.93 2.40 -11.02
C SER A 130 -13.46 2.41 -10.92
N LEU A 131 -14.04 2.94 -9.84
CA LEU A 131 -15.49 3.04 -9.64
C LEU A 131 -16.03 4.44 -9.92
N LEU A 132 -15.18 5.42 -10.21
CA LEU A 132 -15.61 6.79 -10.45
C LEU A 132 -16.30 6.91 -11.82
N PRO A 133 -17.39 7.70 -11.94
CA PRO A 133 -18.08 7.92 -13.22
C PRO A 133 -17.18 8.51 -14.31
N ASP A 134 -16.19 9.29 -13.91
CA ASP A 134 -15.21 9.93 -14.77
C ASP A 134 -13.87 9.17 -14.83
N ARG A 135 -13.84 7.89 -14.40
CA ARG A 135 -12.65 7.04 -14.45
C ARG A 135 -11.94 7.15 -15.80
N ASP A 136 -12.64 6.90 -16.89
CA ASP A 136 -12.00 6.85 -18.20
C ASP A 136 -11.45 8.23 -18.61
N ALA A 137 -12.13 9.32 -18.22
CA ALA A 137 -11.65 10.67 -18.44
C ALA A 137 -10.41 11.00 -17.59
N ALA A 138 -10.38 10.59 -16.32
CA ALA A 138 -9.23 10.78 -15.44
C ALA A 138 -8.02 9.95 -15.92
N MET A 139 -8.25 8.68 -16.25
CA MET A 139 -7.21 7.76 -16.72
C MET A 139 -6.63 8.19 -18.07
N ALA A 140 -7.46 8.71 -18.98
CA ALA A 140 -6.99 9.24 -20.28
C ALA A 140 -6.06 10.46 -20.19
N ARG A 141 -5.90 11.07 -19.00
CA ARG A 141 -5.05 12.24 -18.77
C ARG A 141 -3.75 11.93 -18.05
N ILE A 142 -3.51 10.68 -17.68
CA ILE A 142 -2.37 10.28 -16.86
C ILE A 142 -1.44 9.39 -17.67
N VAL A 143 -0.21 9.87 -17.89
CA VAL A 143 0.88 9.09 -18.46
C VAL A 143 1.96 8.94 -17.41
N ILE A 144 2.34 7.70 -17.13
CA ILE A 144 3.45 7.43 -16.21
C ILE A 144 4.72 7.28 -17.04
N GLY A 145 5.70 8.16 -16.84
CA GLY A 145 7.02 8.08 -17.48
C GLY A 145 8.04 7.39 -16.60
N ALA A 146 8.88 6.54 -17.18
CA ALA A 146 10.03 5.94 -16.51
C ALA A 146 11.27 6.01 -17.42
N GLY A 147 12.45 6.29 -16.84
CA GLY A 147 13.70 6.35 -17.60
C GLY A 147 14.10 4.96 -18.10
N ALA A 148 14.42 4.85 -19.38
CA ALA A 148 14.81 3.60 -20.03
C ALA A 148 16.11 3.00 -19.47
N GLU A 149 17.00 3.84 -18.93
CA GLU A 149 18.31 3.42 -18.39
C GLU A 149 18.33 3.28 -16.87
N SER A 150 17.24 3.62 -16.18
CA SER A 150 17.15 3.57 -14.72
C SER A 150 16.48 2.29 -14.21
N GLU A 151 16.48 1.21 -14.99
CA GLU A 151 15.88 -0.06 -14.61
C GLU A 151 16.42 -0.54 -13.24
N GLY A 152 15.50 -0.91 -12.36
CA GLY A 152 15.84 -1.35 -11.01
C GLY A 152 16.11 -0.22 -10.02
N GLU A 153 16.24 1.04 -10.44
CA GLU A 153 16.31 2.18 -9.51
C GLU A 153 14.97 2.47 -8.84
N MET A 154 15.00 3.08 -7.65
CA MET A 154 13.80 3.35 -6.85
C MET A 154 12.71 4.09 -7.63
N ALA A 155 13.08 5.14 -8.36
CA ALA A 155 12.13 5.97 -9.11
C ALA A 155 11.51 5.23 -10.30
N ASN A 156 12.32 4.48 -11.05
CA ASN A 156 11.85 3.66 -12.17
C ASN A 156 10.86 2.59 -11.68
N ARG A 157 11.22 1.83 -10.64
CA ARG A 157 10.33 0.84 -10.02
C ARG A 157 9.03 1.48 -9.52
N GLY A 158 9.12 2.67 -8.94
CA GLY A 158 7.96 3.46 -8.52
C GLY A 158 7.02 3.77 -9.69
N GLY A 159 7.57 4.24 -10.82
CA GLY A 159 6.81 4.51 -12.04
C GLY A 159 6.07 3.27 -12.56
N HIS A 160 6.77 2.15 -12.72
CA HIS A 160 6.13 0.90 -13.18
C HIS A 160 5.06 0.38 -12.20
N ALA A 161 5.29 0.48 -10.89
CA ALA A 161 4.30 0.10 -9.88
C ALA A 161 3.03 0.97 -9.95
N VAL A 162 3.18 2.27 -10.18
CA VAL A 162 2.04 3.18 -10.38
C VAL A 162 1.30 2.83 -11.66
N GLY A 163 2.01 2.61 -12.77
CA GLY A 163 1.41 2.16 -14.03
C GLY A 163 0.55 0.91 -13.85
N GLY A 164 1.12 -0.13 -13.25
CA GLY A 164 0.40 -1.39 -12.98
C GLY A 164 -0.88 -1.19 -12.14
N ARG A 165 -0.84 -0.32 -11.12
CA ARG A 165 -2.02 0.01 -10.30
C ARG A 165 -3.08 0.80 -11.06
N LEU A 166 -2.65 1.59 -12.04
CA LEU A 166 -3.50 2.36 -12.93
C LEU A 166 -4.00 1.53 -14.12
N GLY A 167 -3.50 0.31 -14.32
CA GLY A 167 -3.83 -0.51 -15.48
C GLY A 167 -3.27 0.05 -16.79
N THR A 168 -2.17 0.81 -16.72
CA THR A 168 -1.42 1.33 -17.87
C THR A 168 0.03 0.92 -17.78
N GLU A 169 0.70 0.73 -18.91
CA GLU A 169 2.16 0.58 -18.90
C GLU A 169 2.81 1.95 -18.71
N ALA A 170 3.94 1.97 -17.99
CA ALA A 170 4.77 3.16 -17.94
C ALA A 170 5.46 3.35 -19.29
N VAL A 171 5.38 4.57 -19.83
CA VAL A 171 6.04 4.96 -21.06
C VAL A 171 7.53 5.15 -20.79
N ALA A 172 8.36 4.45 -21.56
CA ALA A 172 9.81 4.65 -21.51
C ALA A 172 10.17 6.04 -22.05
N PHE A 173 10.87 6.81 -21.23
CA PHE A 173 11.54 8.06 -21.60
C PHE A 173 13.04 7.81 -21.78
N PRO A 174 13.70 8.44 -22.76
CA PRO A 174 15.14 8.31 -22.96
C PRO A 174 15.97 8.61 -21.70
N SER A 175 17.10 7.91 -21.57
CA SER A 175 18.07 8.04 -20.48
C SER A 175 17.56 7.62 -19.09
N HIS A 176 18.20 8.10 -18.02
CA HIS A 176 17.98 7.72 -16.62
C HIS A 176 16.90 8.58 -15.93
N HIS A 177 16.79 8.51 -14.59
CA HIS A 177 15.81 9.29 -13.81
C HIS A 177 15.88 10.82 -14.06
N GLY A 178 17.07 11.33 -14.38
CA GLY A 178 17.35 12.72 -14.73
C GLY A 178 17.53 12.94 -16.23
N GLY A 179 16.93 12.10 -17.08
CA GLY A 179 17.15 12.11 -18.54
C GLY A 179 16.86 13.44 -19.25
N PHE A 180 16.14 14.35 -18.59
CA PHE A 180 15.84 15.71 -19.05
C PHE A 180 16.90 16.76 -18.69
N LEU A 181 17.92 16.40 -17.90
CA LEU A 181 18.97 17.32 -17.46
C LEU A 181 20.04 17.49 -18.54
N GLY A 182 20.53 18.72 -18.71
CA GLY A 182 21.73 19.01 -19.50
C GLY A 182 23.02 18.79 -18.71
N GLY A 183 24.16 19.14 -19.32
CA GLY A 183 25.49 18.94 -18.75
C GLY A 183 25.84 19.90 -17.60
N GLU A 184 25.06 20.96 -17.40
CA GLU A 184 25.32 22.04 -16.43
C GLU A 184 25.28 21.60 -14.96
N TYR A 185 24.73 20.42 -14.65
CA TYR A 185 24.62 19.89 -13.29
C TYR A 185 25.57 18.72 -12.99
N GLY A 186 26.47 18.37 -13.92
CA GLY A 186 27.42 17.27 -13.73
C GLY A 186 26.83 15.86 -13.75
N TRP A 187 25.51 15.76 -13.97
CA TRP A 187 24.76 14.52 -14.18
C TRP A 187 23.79 14.73 -15.35
N GLY A 188 24.33 14.64 -16.57
CA GLY A 188 23.58 14.91 -17.79
C GLY A 188 22.91 13.66 -18.36
N GLY A 189 21.71 13.85 -18.91
CA GLY A 189 20.96 12.84 -19.64
C GLY A 189 20.93 13.10 -21.15
N GLU A 190 19.78 12.85 -21.77
CA GLU A 190 19.52 13.07 -23.19
C GLU A 190 18.35 14.04 -23.40
N PRO A 191 18.50 15.34 -23.07
CA PRO A 191 17.38 16.28 -23.00
C PRO A 191 16.67 16.51 -24.34
N GLU A 192 17.38 16.45 -25.47
CA GLU A 192 16.77 16.54 -26.80
C GLU A 192 15.86 15.35 -27.11
N ALA A 193 16.33 14.12 -26.82
CA ALA A 193 15.55 12.90 -27.03
C ALA A 193 14.38 12.84 -26.05
N PHE A 194 14.58 13.24 -24.79
CA PHE A 194 13.54 13.35 -23.78
C PHE A 194 12.45 14.33 -24.21
N ALA A 195 12.83 15.51 -24.71
CA ALA A 195 11.88 16.52 -25.17
C ALA A 195 11.09 16.06 -26.41
N ALA A 196 11.72 15.34 -27.34
CA ALA A 196 11.03 14.74 -28.47
C ALA A 196 9.98 13.74 -28.00
N LYS A 197 10.35 12.82 -27.09
CA LYS A 197 9.42 11.84 -26.51
C LYS A 197 8.27 12.52 -25.74
N LEU A 198 8.56 13.60 -25.01
CA LEU A 198 7.53 14.36 -24.29
C LEU A 198 6.53 15.01 -25.25
N ARG A 199 6.99 15.55 -26.39
CA ARG A 199 6.09 16.10 -27.41
C ARG A 199 5.17 15.02 -27.97
N ASP A 200 5.70 13.86 -28.33
CA ASP A 200 4.89 12.73 -28.81
C ASP A 200 3.80 12.35 -27.79
N VAL A 201 4.15 12.29 -26.50
CA VAL A 201 3.21 11.98 -25.42
C VAL A 201 2.13 13.05 -25.25
N LEU A 202 2.47 14.33 -25.44
CA LEU A 202 1.53 15.45 -25.28
C LEU A 202 0.60 15.62 -26.50
N GLU A 203 1.02 15.17 -27.67
CA GLU A 203 0.23 15.25 -28.91
C GLU A 203 -0.84 14.14 -29.01
N GLY A 204 -0.66 13.03 -28.27
CA GLY A 204 -1.67 11.97 -28.08
C GLY A 204 -1.59 10.84 -29.09
#